data_AF-A0A8J2EKJ1-F1
#
_entry.id   AF-A0A8J2EKJ1-F1
#
_cell.length_a   1.000
_cell.length_b   1.000
_cell.length_c   1.000
_cell.angle_alpha   90.00
_cell.angle_beta   90.00
_cell.angle_gamma   90.00
#
_symmetry.space_group_name_H-M   'P 1'
#
loop_
_entity.id
_entity.type
_entity.pdbx_description
1 polymer ?
#
loop_
_entity_poly.entity_id
_entity_poly.type
_entity_poly.pdbx_seq_one_letter_code
_entity_poly.pdbx_strand_id
1 'polypeptide(L)'
;MAIPLPPVLGLMTCLLLFVNFFVYNVYRVLSTPKTESVNMSPLTSTPLFRNGVATTLAWCFMLYTFYFLQSVLAFVSFSRRRAKKGGDDSQNKLSLFQAKYTDRDPEVLAADRTVTNTVEQSLIFIPIFWLSIVVELMPPMGNKAHVQEPGLVEQFLPFPLEALRTDALGIAWIAFRSLFFFTFHVLPKVVPRVWGLPLHLFLCTIPAYTCIWIMATKIAVGVLL
;
A
#
# COMPACT_ATOMS: atom_id res chain seq x y z
N MET A 1 -27.71 27.51 -10.94
CA MET A 1 -26.69 26.65 -11.58
C MET A 1 -25.73 26.20 -10.49
N ALA A 2 -25.92 25.01 -9.91
CA ALA A 2 -25.06 24.55 -8.82
C ALA A 2 -23.70 24.13 -9.40
N ILE A 3 -22.63 24.79 -8.98
CA ILE A 3 -21.26 24.38 -9.30
C ILE A 3 -21.06 23.04 -8.58
N PRO A 4 -20.88 21.91 -9.28
CA PRO A 4 -20.70 20.63 -8.60
C PRO A 4 -19.41 20.72 -7.80
N LEU A 5 -19.54 20.59 -6.47
CA LEU A 5 -18.42 20.49 -5.53
C LEU A 5 -17.39 19.53 -6.13
N PRO A 6 -16.16 19.98 -6.42
CA PRO A 6 -15.32 19.24 -7.36
C PRO A 6 -15.00 17.87 -6.75
N PRO A 7 -15.01 16.78 -7.53
CA PRO A 7 -14.59 15.45 -7.07
C PRO A 7 -13.21 15.46 -6.40
N VAL A 8 -12.41 16.50 -6.67
CA VAL A 8 -11.17 16.85 -5.95
C VAL A 8 -11.36 17.01 -4.44
N LEU A 9 -12.44 17.63 -3.97
CA LEU A 9 -12.70 17.83 -2.54
C LEU A 9 -13.00 16.50 -1.83
N GLY A 10 -13.84 15.65 -2.44
CA GLY A 10 -14.11 14.30 -1.91
C GLY A 10 -12.85 13.42 -1.93
N LEU A 11 -12.04 13.55 -2.98
CA LEU A 11 -10.76 12.86 -3.12
C LEU A 11 -9.78 13.33 -2.03
N MET A 12 -9.65 14.64 -1.80
CA MET A 12 -8.83 15.20 -0.72
C MET A 12 -9.34 14.78 0.66
N THR A 13 -10.66 14.69 0.88
CA THR A 13 -11.22 14.22 2.16
C THR A 13 -10.90 12.75 2.41
N CYS A 14 -11.11 11.85 1.43
CA CYS A 14 -10.73 10.43 1.57
C CYS A 14 -9.23 10.26 1.83
N LEU A 15 -8.42 11.08 1.16
CA LEU A 15 -6.97 11.11 1.27
C LEU A 15 -6.50 11.64 2.62
N LEU A 16 -7.13 12.70 3.14
CA LEU A 16 -6.89 13.25 4.47
C LEU A 16 -7.35 12.30 5.57
N LEU A 17 -8.46 11.58 5.37
CA LEU A 17 -8.92 10.53 6.28
C LEU A 17 -7.96 9.34 6.26
N PHE A 18 -7.46 8.96 5.09
CA PHE A 18 -6.44 7.92 4.96
C PHE A 18 -5.13 8.32 5.63
N VAL A 19 -4.63 9.54 5.40
CA VAL A 19 -3.41 10.06 6.03
C VAL A 19 -3.61 10.18 7.54
N ASN A 20 -4.75 10.69 8.03
CA ASN A 20 -5.03 10.74 9.47
C ASN A 20 -5.13 9.35 10.09
N PHE A 21 -5.81 8.41 9.44
CA PHE A 21 -5.88 7.02 9.89
C PHE A 21 -4.49 6.37 9.91
N PHE A 22 -3.70 6.59 8.86
CA PHE A 22 -2.35 6.06 8.75
C PHE A 22 -1.43 6.65 9.83
N VAL A 23 -1.37 7.98 9.95
CA VAL A 23 -0.60 8.69 10.99
C VAL A 23 -1.04 8.26 12.39
N TYR A 24 -2.34 8.11 12.63
CA TYR A 24 -2.87 7.63 13.90
C TYR A 24 -2.45 6.19 14.21
N ASN A 25 -2.51 5.28 13.23
CA ASN A 25 -2.10 3.88 13.44
C ASN A 25 -0.58 3.75 13.59
N VAL A 26 0.20 4.51 12.82
CA VAL A 26 1.65 4.59 12.99
C VAL A 26 2.01 5.12 14.37
N TYR A 27 1.41 6.24 14.78
CA TYR A 27 1.59 6.81 16.11
C TYR A 27 1.20 5.79 17.20
N ARG A 28 0.07 5.11 17.06
CA ARG A 28 -0.40 4.09 18.02
C ARG A 28 0.55 2.90 18.12
N VAL A 29 1.02 2.36 17.00
CA VAL A 29 1.99 1.25 16.96
C VAL A 29 3.31 1.65 17.62
N LEU A 30 3.76 2.88 17.38
CA LEU A 30 4.99 3.41 17.99
C LEU A 30 4.81 3.79 19.46
N SER A 31 3.59 4.12 19.89
CA SER A 31 3.27 4.64 21.23
C SER A 31 2.67 3.60 22.18
N THR A 32 2.35 2.39 21.73
CA THR A 32 1.83 1.36 22.64
C THR A 32 2.90 0.98 23.68
N PRO A 33 2.69 1.27 24.97
CA PRO A 33 3.61 0.83 26.00
C PRO A 33 3.65 -0.70 26.03
N LYS A 34 4.84 -1.25 26.32
CA LYS A 34 4.97 -2.65 26.74
C LYS A 34 4.06 -2.85 27.97
N THR A 35 3.51 -4.06 28.17
CA THR A 35 2.57 -4.48 29.25
C THR A 35 1.10 -4.11 28.95
N GLU A 36 0.08 -4.99 29.03
CA GLU A 36 -0.23 -6.03 30.02
C GLU A 36 -0.86 -7.32 29.45
N SER A 37 -0.74 -8.38 30.25
CA SER A 37 -1.20 -9.76 30.05
C SER A 37 -2.73 -9.88 30.08
N VAL A 38 -3.32 -10.19 28.92
CA VAL A 38 -4.66 -10.77 28.81
C VAL A 38 -4.49 -12.19 28.26
N ASN A 39 -5.22 -13.16 28.82
CA ASN A 39 -5.23 -14.59 28.48
C ASN A 39 -5.68 -14.85 27.02
N MET A 40 -4.88 -14.41 26.06
CA MET A 40 -4.87 -14.86 24.68
C MET A 40 -3.69 -15.83 24.51
N SER A 41 -3.76 -16.71 23.50
CA SER A 41 -2.65 -17.61 23.19
C SER A 41 -1.33 -16.81 23.11
N PRO A 42 -0.20 -17.33 23.62
CA PRO A 42 1.04 -16.56 23.81
C PRO A 42 1.58 -15.92 22.51
N LEU A 43 1.15 -16.41 21.34
CA LEU A 43 1.52 -15.86 20.04
C LEU A 43 0.73 -14.60 19.65
N THR A 44 -0.56 -14.56 19.99
CA THR A 44 -1.50 -13.48 19.56
C THR A 44 -1.42 -12.23 20.44
N SER A 45 -0.84 -12.35 21.64
CA SER A 45 -0.60 -11.23 22.55
C SER A 45 0.69 -10.45 22.22
N THR A 46 1.52 -10.95 21.31
CA THR A 46 2.77 -10.28 20.94
C THR A 46 2.50 -8.95 20.21
N PRO A 47 3.25 -7.87 20.51
CA PRO A 47 3.14 -6.60 19.79
C PRO A 47 3.33 -6.77 18.27
N LEU A 48 4.25 -7.63 17.85
CA LEU A 48 4.53 -7.90 16.44
C LEU A 48 3.30 -8.47 15.71
N PHE A 49 2.62 -9.47 16.29
CA PHE A 49 1.40 -10.04 15.70
C PHE A 49 0.28 -9.00 15.60
N ARG A 50 0.03 -8.23 16.67
CA ARG A 50 -0.99 -7.17 16.69
C ARG A 50 -0.73 -6.10 15.64
N ASN A 51 0.54 -5.69 15.49
CA ASN A 51 0.94 -4.74 14.47
C ASN A 51 0.81 -5.35 13.07
N GLY A 52 1.08 -6.64 12.90
CA GLY A 52 0.79 -7.41 11.69
C GLY A 52 -0.66 -7.32 11.23
N VAL A 53 -1.59 -7.56 12.17
CA VAL A 53 -3.03 -7.43 11.92
C VAL A 53 -3.40 -5.99 11.57
N ALA A 54 -2.91 -5.00 12.32
CA ALA A 54 -3.18 -3.58 12.06
C ALA A 54 -2.69 -3.14 10.66
N THR A 55 -1.48 -3.55 10.28
CA THR A 55 -0.92 -3.31 8.93
C THR A 55 -1.79 -3.97 7.86
N THR A 56 -2.25 -5.20 8.07
CA THR A 56 -3.15 -5.88 7.13
C THR A 56 -4.49 -5.14 6.98
N LEU A 57 -5.07 -4.66 8.07
CA LEU A 57 -6.30 -3.84 8.02
C LEU A 57 -6.07 -2.52 7.29
N ALA A 58 -4.92 -1.86 7.53
CA ALA A 58 -4.55 -0.64 6.82
C ALA A 58 -4.37 -0.89 5.31
N TRP A 59 -3.80 -2.03 4.93
CA TRP A 59 -3.71 -2.47 3.53
C TRP A 59 -5.10 -2.69 2.90
N CYS A 60 -6.02 -3.39 3.60
CA CYS A 60 -7.40 -3.58 3.13
C CYS A 60 -8.09 -2.23 2.90
N PHE A 61 -7.94 -1.30 3.84
CA PHE A 61 -8.53 0.03 3.75
C PHE A 61 -7.93 0.86 2.60
N MET A 62 -6.62 0.77 2.39
CA MET A 62 -5.94 1.38 1.24
C MET A 62 -6.49 0.86 -0.08
N LEU A 63 -6.58 -0.48 -0.24
CA LEU A 63 -7.13 -1.10 -1.45
C LEU A 63 -8.58 -0.71 -1.68
N TYR A 64 -9.42 -0.75 -0.64
CA TYR A 64 -10.80 -0.30 -0.71
C TYR A 64 -10.89 1.14 -1.22
N THR A 65 -10.04 2.03 -0.69
CA THR A 65 -9.99 3.44 -1.10
C THR A 65 -9.62 3.58 -2.58
N PHE A 66 -8.66 2.79 -3.07
CA PHE A 66 -8.26 2.82 -4.48
C PHE A 66 -9.39 2.33 -5.41
N TYR A 67 -10.05 1.22 -5.06
CA TYR A 67 -11.20 0.71 -5.83
C TYR A 67 -12.40 1.66 -5.81
N PHE A 68 -12.69 2.25 -4.65
CA PHE A 68 -13.76 3.22 -4.52
C PHE A 68 -13.51 4.43 -5.43
N LEU A 69 -12.28 4.95 -5.41
CA LEU A 69 -11.90 6.08 -6.23
C LEU A 69 -11.90 5.77 -7.73
N GLN A 70 -11.42 4.59 -8.13
CA GLN A 70 -11.56 4.12 -9.51
C GLN A 70 -13.02 4.12 -9.95
N SER A 71 -13.94 3.68 -9.07
CA SER A 71 -15.38 3.65 -9.34
C SER A 71 -15.98 5.06 -9.45
N VAL A 72 -15.60 5.98 -8.57
CA VAL A 72 -16.03 7.39 -8.60
C VAL A 72 -15.56 8.05 -9.90
N LEU A 73 -14.30 7.88 -10.30
CA LEU A 73 -13.75 8.46 -11.52
C LEU A 73 -14.46 7.92 -12.77
N ALA A 74 -14.73 6.61 -12.82
CA ALA A 74 -15.49 6.01 -13.91
C ALA A 74 -16.92 6.58 -13.98
N PHE A 75 -17.60 6.73 -12.84
CA PHE A 75 -18.94 7.30 -12.76
C PHE A 75 -18.99 8.78 -13.20
N VAL A 76 -18.01 9.58 -12.76
CA VAL A 76 -17.89 10.99 -13.16
C VAL A 76 -17.64 11.12 -14.66
N SER A 77 -16.74 10.30 -15.22
CA SER A 77 -16.45 10.30 -16.66
C SER A 77 -17.70 9.91 -17.47
N PHE A 78 -18.42 8.86 -17.02
CA PHE A 78 -19.69 8.47 -17.62
C PHE A 78 -20.73 9.60 -17.60
N SER A 79 -20.94 10.22 -16.43
CA SER A 79 -21.89 11.32 -16.26
C SER A 79 -21.56 12.52 -17.15
N ARG A 80 -20.27 12.90 -17.24
CA ARG A 80 -19.81 13.99 -18.12
C ARG A 80 -20.06 13.70 -19.59
N ARG A 81 -19.83 12.46 -20.04
CA ARG A 81 -20.07 12.06 -21.43
C ARG A 81 -21.55 12.05 -21.79
N ARG A 82 -22.39 11.56 -20.87
CA ARG A 82 -23.85 11.59 -21.04
C ARG A 82 -24.38 13.02 -21.14
N ALA A 83 -23.85 13.95 -20.34
CA ALA A 83 -24.20 15.36 -20.43
C ALA A 83 -23.73 16.01 -21.75
N LYS A 84 -22.50 15.70 -22.22
CA LYS A 84 -21.96 16.24 -23.48
C LYS A 84 -22.66 15.75 -24.74
N LYS A 85 -23.16 14.50 -24.74
CA LYS A 85 -23.88 13.93 -25.89
C LYS A 85 -25.33 14.42 -26.01
N GLY A 86 -25.76 15.38 -25.17
CA GLY A 86 -27.02 16.09 -25.37
C GLY A 86 -28.23 15.18 -25.40
N GLY A 87 -28.56 14.52 -24.28
CA GLY A 87 -29.93 14.14 -23.89
C GLY A 87 -30.81 13.24 -24.77
N ASP A 88 -30.58 13.07 -26.08
CA ASP A 88 -31.64 12.69 -27.02
C ASP A 88 -31.40 11.39 -27.80
N ASP A 89 -30.25 10.73 -27.64
CA ASP A 89 -30.05 9.42 -28.27
C ASP A 89 -30.49 8.27 -27.35
N SER A 90 -31.80 8.01 -27.39
CA SER A 90 -32.43 6.80 -26.86
C SER A 90 -31.91 5.50 -27.51
N GLN A 91 -31.11 5.58 -28.57
CA GLN A 91 -30.59 4.41 -29.30
C GLN A 91 -29.12 4.06 -29.08
N ASN A 92 -28.29 4.94 -28.51
CA ASN A 92 -26.91 4.61 -28.14
C ASN A 92 -26.78 4.57 -26.62
N LYS A 93 -27.27 3.47 -26.01
CA LYS A 93 -27.02 3.15 -24.60
C LYS A 93 -25.51 2.97 -24.39
N LEU A 94 -24.79 4.07 -24.15
CA LEU A 94 -23.46 4.03 -23.56
C LEU A 94 -23.59 3.22 -22.28
N SER A 95 -23.08 1.99 -22.31
CA SER A 95 -23.02 1.19 -21.10
C SER A 95 -21.91 1.74 -20.21
N LEU A 96 -22.08 1.64 -18.88
CA LEU A 96 -21.00 1.95 -17.94
C LEU A 96 -19.73 1.14 -18.26
N PHE A 97 -19.91 -0.06 -18.81
CA PHE A 97 -18.83 -0.90 -19.31
C PHE A 97 -18.09 -0.25 -20.48
N GLN A 98 -18.79 0.29 -21.49
CA GLN A 98 -18.14 0.97 -22.62
C GLN A 98 -17.40 2.25 -22.19
N ALA A 99 -17.96 3.00 -21.24
CA ALA A 99 -17.30 4.18 -20.68
C ALA A 99 -16.07 3.82 -19.82
N LYS A 100 -16.06 2.66 -19.17
CA LYS A 100 -14.94 2.19 -18.34
C LYS A 100 -13.84 1.51 -19.16
N TYR A 101 -14.17 0.79 -20.23
CA TYR A 101 -13.23 -0.10 -20.91
C TYR A 101 -12.90 0.27 -22.37
N THR A 102 -13.74 1.04 -23.08
CA THR A 102 -13.64 1.23 -24.54
C THR A 102 -13.07 2.59 -24.96
N ASP A 103 -13.65 3.70 -24.48
CA ASP A 103 -13.10 5.06 -24.67
C ASP A 103 -12.50 5.48 -23.33
N ARG A 104 -11.24 5.16 -23.04
CA ARG A 104 -10.78 5.33 -21.66
C ARG A 104 -10.31 6.77 -21.40
N ASP A 105 -11.05 7.45 -20.53
CA ASP A 105 -10.62 8.74 -19.97
C ASP A 105 -9.23 8.57 -19.32
N PRO A 106 -8.25 9.44 -19.61
CA PRO A 106 -6.91 9.36 -19.03
C PRO A 106 -6.91 9.26 -17.49
N GLU A 107 -7.86 9.92 -16.82
CA GLU A 107 -7.96 9.84 -15.35
C GLU A 107 -8.44 8.46 -14.87
N VAL A 108 -9.35 7.83 -15.62
CA VAL A 108 -9.83 6.47 -15.34
C VAL A 108 -8.75 5.43 -15.63
N LEU A 109 -7.98 5.61 -16.70
CA LEU A 109 -6.82 4.78 -17.02
C LEU A 109 -5.74 4.83 -15.93
N ALA A 110 -5.43 6.03 -15.43
CA ALA A 110 -4.46 6.20 -14.35
C ALA A 110 -4.90 5.47 -13.08
N ALA A 111 -6.19 5.55 -12.73
CA ALA A 111 -6.75 4.85 -11.57
C ALA A 111 -6.69 3.33 -11.74
N ASP A 112 -7.08 2.83 -12.92
CA ASP A 112 -7.05 1.40 -13.25
C ASP A 112 -5.63 0.82 -13.17
N ARG A 113 -4.64 1.53 -13.72
CA ARG A 113 -3.22 1.16 -13.62
C ARG A 113 -2.73 1.15 -12.17
N THR A 114 -3.16 2.13 -11.38
CA THR A 114 -2.76 2.26 -9.97
C THR A 114 -3.30 1.11 -9.13
N VAL A 115 -4.58 0.78 -9.30
CA VAL A 115 -5.23 -0.37 -8.65
C VAL A 115 -4.55 -1.66 -9.07
N THR A 116 -4.42 -1.91 -10.38
CA THR A 116 -3.81 -3.14 -10.92
C THR A 116 -2.41 -3.35 -10.38
N ASN A 117 -1.55 -2.34 -10.46
CA ASN A 117 -0.19 -2.43 -9.95
C ASN A 117 -0.13 -2.67 -8.43
N THR A 118 -1.07 -2.09 -7.67
CA THR A 118 -1.13 -2.31 -6.22
C THR A 118 -1.57 -3.74 -5.90
N VAL A 119 -2.54 -4.28 -6.64
CA VAL A 119 -2.99 -5.67 -6.49
C VAL A 119 -1.87 -6.64 -6.81
N GLU A 120 -1.19 -6.47 -7.94
CA GLU A 120 -0.05 -7.30 -8.35
C GLU A 120 1.05 -7.33 -7.28
N GLN A 121 1.43 -6.18 -6.73
CA GLN A 121 2.42 -6.14 -5.66
C GLN A 121 1.89 -6.70 -4.34
N SER A 122 0.58 -6.56 -4.06
CA SER A 122 -0.04 -7.11 -2.85
C SER A 122 0.01 -8.64 -2.81
N LEU A 123 -0.08 -9.30 -3.98
CA LEU A 123 0.05 -10.76 -4.10
C LEU A 123 1.42 -11.27 -3.64
N ILE A 124 2.45 -10.43 -3.74
CA ILE A 124 3.81 -10.75 -3.28
C ILE A 124 4.00 -10.27 -1.84
N PHE A 125 3.56 -9.05 -1.54
CA PHE A 125 3.76 -8.40 -0.24
C PHE A 125 3.06 -9.16 0.90
N ILE A 126 1.78 -9.52 0.76
CA ILE A 126 1.01 -10.09 1.88
C ILE A 126 1.59 -11.44 2.35
N PRO A 127 1.89 -12.40 1.47
CA PRO A 127 2.53 -13.65 1.89
C PRO A 127 3.91 -13.43 2.54
N ILE A 128 4.75 -12.58 1.94
CA ILE A 128 6.10 -12.30 2.47
C ILE A 128 6.02 -11.60 3.83
N PHE A 129 5.12 -10.62 3.99
CA PHE A 129 4.95 -9.90 5.24
C PHE A 129 4.56 -10.84 6.39
N TRP A 130 3.55 -11.68 6.17
CA TRP A 130 3.11 -12.63 7.20
C TRP A 130 4.12 -13.74 7.45
N LEU A 131 4.81 -14.24 6.43
CA LEU A 131 5.87 -15.22 6.60
C LEU A 131 7.04 -14.63 7.40
N SER A 132 7.41 -13.37 7.16
CA SER A 132 8.45 -12.66 7.90
C SER A 132 8.06 -12.45 9.37
N ILE A 133 6.78 -12.14 9.66
CA ILE A 133 6.26 -12.09 11.03
C ILE A 133 6.37 -13.46 11.70
N VAL A 134 5.96 -14.52 11.02
CA VAL A 134 6.01 -15.88 11.57
C VAL A 134 7.44 -16.28 11.90
N VAL A 135 8.40 -16.05 11.00
CA VAL A 135 9.83 -16.34 11.23
C VAL A 135 10.36 -15.58 12.45
N GLU A 136 10.01 -14.30 12.62
CA GLU A 136 10.42 -13.52 13.80
C GLU A 136 9.76 -13.98 15.12
N LEU A 137 8.59 -14.63 15.05
CA LEU A 137 7.89 -15.16 16.21
C LEU A 137 8.32 -16.59 16.57
N MET A 138 8.96 -17.31 15.67
CA MET A 138 9.46 -18.66 15.96
C MET A 138 10.67 -18.57 16.91
N PRO A 139 10.78 -19.48 17.89
CA PRO A 139 12.04 -19.66 18.61
C PRO A 139 13.14 -20.05 17.60
N PRO A 140 14.39 -19.62 17.82
CA PRO A 140 15.51 -19.99 16.95
C PRO A 140 15.57 -21.52 16.84
N MET A 141 15.48 -22.06 15.62
CA MET A 141 15.41 -23.50 15.38
C MET A 141 16.77 -24.24 15.49
N GLY A 142 17.81 -23.57 15.97
CA GLY A 142 19.14 -24.14 16.16
C GLY A 142 19.78 -23.70 17.47
N ASN A 143 20.57 -24.60 18.06
CA ASN A 143 21.49 -24.29 19.16
C ASN A 143 22.32 -23.06 18.77
N LYS A 144 22.11 -21.92 19.45
CA LYS A 144 23.01 -20.75 19.40
C LYS A 144 24.35 -21.01 20.11
N ALA A 145 24.86 -22.24 20.05
CA ALA A 145 26.19 -22.59 20.50
C ALA A 145 27.06 -22.69 19.24
N HIS A 146 27.97 -21.72 19.06
CA HIS A 146 28.95 -21.63 17.97
C HIS A 146 28.47 -21.14 16.60
N VAL A 147 28.04 -19.88 16.50
CA VAL A 147 28.43 -19.06 15.34
C VAL A 147 28.73 -17.66 15.85
N GLN A 148 30.00 -17.42 16.18
CA GLN A 148 30.54 -16.11 16.57
C GLN A 148 31.21 -15.41 15.38
N GLU A 149 30.99 -15.90 14.16
CA GLU A 149 31.44 -15.25 12.94
C GLU A 149 30.24 -14.71 12.18
N PRO A 150 30.21 -13.41 11.83
CA PRO A 150 29.16 -12.87 10.97
C PRO A 150 29.22 -13.63 9.64
N GLY A 151 28.16 -14.38 9.35
CA GLY A 151 28.06 -15.15 8.11
C GLY A 151 28.25 -14.23 6.91
N LEU A 152 28.80 -14.77 5.81
CA LEU A 152 29.10 -14.04 4.57
C LEU A 152 27.99 -13.07 4.13
N VAL A 153 26.71 -13.43 4.40
CA VAL A 153 25.53 -12.63 4.07
C VAL A 153 25.44 -11.31 4.86
N GLU A 154 25.82 -11.30 6.15
CA GLU A 154 25.79 -10.08 6.98
C GLU A 154 26.85 -9.06 6.55
N GLN A 155 27.95 -9.49 5.94
CA GLN A 155 28.98 -8.60 5.42
C GLN A 155 28.57 -7.85 4.14
N PHE A 156 27.60 -8.37 3.38
CA PHE A 156 27.13 -7.74 2.13
C PHE A 156 25.92 -6.83 2.33
N LEU A 157 25.31 -6.82 3.52
CA LEU A 157 24.18 -5.96 3.83
C LEU A 157 24.67 -4.66 4.47
N PRO A 158 24.31 -3.47 3.92
CA PRO A 158 24.80 -2.19 4.43
C PRO A 158 24.19 -1.79 5.79
N PHE A 159 23.36 -2.64 6.40
CA PHE A 159 22.70 -2.38 7.68
C PHE A 159 22.34 -3.69 8.40
N PRO A 160 22.31 -3.70 9.75
CA PRO A 160 21.92 -4.88 10.52
C PRO A 160 20.43 -5.19 10.28
N LEU A 161 20.12 -6.33 9.66
CA LEU A 161 18.75 -6.77 9.37
C LEU A 161 17.87 -6.91 10.63
N GLU A 162 18.50 -7.20 11.78
CA GLU A 162 17.84 -7.29 13.08
C GLU A 162 17.23 -5.96 13.54
N ALA A 163 17.81 -4.83 13.13
CA ALA A 163 17.32 -3.50 13.51
C ALA A 163 16.02 -3.12 12.76
N LEU A 164 15.76 -3.73 11.60
CA LEU A 164 14.58 -3.44 10.79
C LEU A 164 13.44 -4.39 11.15
N ARG A 165 12.54 -3.92 12.01
CA ARG A 165 11.35 -4.68 12.43
C ARG A 165 10.37 -4.89 11.27
N THR A 166 9.83 -6.09 11.11
CA THR A 166 8.91 -6.42 10.00
C THR A 166 7.65 -5.56 10.01
N ASP A 167 7.10 -5.21 11.17
CA ASP A 167 5.93 -4.33 11.27
C ASP A 167 6.19 -2.93 10.71
N ALA A 168 7.36 -2.36 10.99
CA ALA A 168 7.77 -1.07 10.44
C ALA A 168 7.93 -1.12 8.91
N LEU A 169 8.49 -2.21 8.36
CA LEU A 169 8.61 -2.42 6.92
C LEU A 169 7.23 -2.55 6.24
N GLY A 170 6.28 -3.23 6.88
CA GLY A 170 4.90 -3.33 6.39
C GLY A 170 4.19 -1.98 6.35
N ILE A 171 4.35 -1.16 7.39
CA ILE A 171 3.83 0.21 7.44
C ILE A 171 4.48 1.07 6.35
N ALA A 172 5.80 1.00 6.21
CA ALA A 172 6.53 1.76 5.19
C ALA A 172 6.06 1.40 3.78
N TRP A 173 5.86 0.10 3.51
CA TRP A 173 5.30 -0.35 2.23
C TRP A 173 3.92 0.28 1.95
N ILE A 174 3.01 0.28 2.93
CA ILE A 174 1.70 0.93 2.78
C ILE A 174 1.85 2.42 2.50
N ALA A 175 2.77 3.11 3.18
CA ALA A 175 3.04 4.53 2.93
C ALA A 175 3.49 4.77 1.48
N PHE A 176 4.45 3.99 0.99
CA PHE A 176 4.95 4.13 -0.38
C PHE A 176 3.89 3.81 -1.43
N ARG A 177 3.04 2.81 -1.20
CA ARG A 177 1.90 2.51 -2.09
C ARG A 177 0.82 3.58 -2.06
N SER A 178 0.61 4.19 -0.91
CA SER A 178 -0.28 5.33 -0.79
C SER A 178 0.28 6.51 -1.57
N LEU A 179 1.56 6.83 -1.40
CA LEU A 179 2.25 7.88 -2.15
C LEU A 179 2.25 7.60 -3.66
N PHE A 180 2.35 6.34 -4.08
CA PHE A 180 2.21 5.95 -5.49
C PHE A 180 0.88 6.45 -6.08
N PHE A 181 -0.21 6.33 -5.32
CA PHE A 181 -1.51 6.85 -5.72
C PHE A 181 -1.49 8.39 -5.88
N PHE A 182 -0.94 9.11 -4.90
CA PHE A 182 -0.80 10.57 -4.98
C PHE A 182 0.00 11.02 -6.19
N THR A 183 1.11 10.34 -6.44
CA THR A 183 1.99 10.68 -7.54
C THR A 183 1.29 10.46 -8.89
N PHE A 184 0.37 9.51 -9.02
CA PHE A 184 -0.35 9.28 -10.30
C PHE A 184 -1.52 10.23 -10.54
N HIS A 185 -2.14 10.75 -9.47
CA HIS A 185 -3.39 11.52 -9.59
C HIS A 185 -3.25 13.02 -9.29
N VAL A 186 -2.31 13.39 -8.42
CA VAL A 186 -2.13 14.77 -7.95
C VAL A 186 -0.89 15.38 -8.59
N LEU A 187 0.24 14.68 -8.54
CA LEU A 187 1.52 15.20 -9.02
C LEU A 187 1.54 15.64 -10.48
N PRO A 188 0.86 14.97 -11.46
CA PRO A 188 0.89 15.40 -12.85
C PRO A 188 0.16 16.72 -13.09
N LYS A 189 -0.62 17.20 -12.10
CA LYS A 189 -1.30 18.51 -12.13
C LYS A 189 -0.41 19.64 -11.59
N VAL A 190 0.71 19.30 -10.94
CA VAL A 190 1.56 20.26 -10.21
C VAL A 190 3.01 20.23 -10.73
N VAL A 191 3.48 19.09 -11.20
CA VAL A 191 4.88 18.87 -11.62
C VAL A 191 4.94 18.62 -13.13
N PRO A 192 5.93 19.20 -13.84
CA PRO A 192 6.12 18.95 -15.27
C PRO A 192 6.27 17.47 -15.58
N ARG A 193 5.66 17.01 -16.70
CA ARG A 193 5.64 15.59 -17.11
C ARG A 193 7.01 14.91 -17.14
N VAL A 194 8.08 15.65 -17.42
CA VAL A 194 9.46 15.14 -17.49
C VAL A 194 9.94 14.57 -16.15
N TRP A 195 9.47 15.14 -15.03
CA TRP A 195 9.86 14.70 -13.68
C TRP A 195 8.91 13.67 -13.07
N GLY A 196 7.75 13.44 -13.68
CA GLY A 196 6.75 12.52 -13.17
C GLY A 196 7.30 11.11 -12.99
N LEU A 197 7.81 10.51 -14.07
CA LEU A 197 8.28 9.11 -14.06
C LEU A 197 9.43 8.86 -13.08
N PRO A 198 10.51 9.67 -13.02
CA PRO A 198 11.55 9.50 -12.01
C PRO A 198 11.02 9.60 -10.58
N LEU A 199 10.15 10.58 -10.28
CA LEU A 199 9.60 10.75 -8.93
C LEU A 199 8.74 9.54 -8.52
N HIS A 200 7.95 8.98 -9.42
CA HIS A 200 7.19 7.75 -9.16
C HIS A 200 8.10 6.59 -8.78
N LEU A 201 9.17 6.38 -9.56
CA LEU A 201 10.06 5.25 -9.38
C LEU A 201 10.84 5.36 -8.07
N PHE A 202 11.46 6.51 -7.81
CA PHE A 202 12.36 6.67 -6.67
C PHE A 202 11.66 6.95 -5.34
N LEU A 203 10.48 7.58 -5.36
CA LEU A 203 9.76 7.89 -4.11
C LEU A 203 8.79 6.80 -3.66
N CYS A 204 8.31 5.97 -4.60
CA CYS A 204 7.23 5.03 -4.31
C CYS A 204 7.60 3.60 -4.67
N THR A 205 7.94 3.35 -5.94
CA THR A 205 8.08 2.00 -6.46
C THR A 205 9.31 1.29 -5.91
N ILE A 206 10.49 1.88 -6.05
CA ILE A 206 11.76 1.29 -5.59
C ILE A 206 11.73 1.08 -4.07
N PRO A 207 11.36 2.06 -3.23
CA PRO A 207 11.29 1.86 -1.79
C PRO A 207 10.31 0.75 -1.37
N ALA A 208 9.15 0.64 -2.03
CA ALA A 208 8.20 -0.45 -1.77
C ALA A 208 8.81 -1.83 -2.09
N TYR A 209 9.50 -1.97 -3.23
CA TYR A 209 10.21 -3.22 -3.55
C TYR A 209 11.34 -3.50 -2.57
N THR A 210 12.05 -2.47 -2.10
CA THR A 210 13.09 -2.63 -1.07
C THR A 210 12.51 -3.19 0.23
N CYS A 211 11.33 -2.74 0.68
CA CYS A 211 10.66 -3.33 1.85
C CYS A 211 10.40 -4.83 1.66
N ILE A 212 9.88 -5.23 0.50
CA ILE A 212 9.62 -6.64 0.18
C ILE A 212 10.92 -7.44 0.17
N TRP A 213 11.96 -6.92 -0.50
CA TRP A 213 13.26 -7.57 -0.60
C TRP A 213 13.89 -7.79 0.77
N ILE A 214 13.86 -6.79 1.65
CA ILE A 214 14.39 -6.91 3.02
C ILE A 214 13.65 -8.03 3.77
N MET A 215 12.32 -8.04 3.75
CA MET A 215 11.54 -9.10 4.41
C MET A 215 11.82 -10.49 3.83
N ALA A 216 11.94 -10.60 2.50
CA ALA A 216 12.30 -11.85 1.84
C ALA A 216 13.69 -12.35 2.27
N THR A 217 14.67 -11.46 2.38
CA THR A 217 16.01 -11.78 2.88
C THR A 217 15.96 -12.22 4.34
N LYS A 218 15.16 -11.57 5.20
CA LYS A 218 14.97 -12.01 6.60
C LYS A 218 14.42 -13.42 6.70
N ILE A 219 13.44 -13.75 5.86
CA ILE A 219 12.89 -15.12 5.78
C ILE A 219 13.99 -16.10 5.35
N ALA A 220 14.73 -15.79 4.30
CA ALA A 220 15.79 -16.66 3.81
C ALA A 220 16.86 -16.92 4.89
N VAL A 221 17.33 -15.88 5.58
CA VAL A 221 18.32 -16.00 6.65
C VAL A 221 17.75 -16.76 7.85
N GLY A 222 16.52 -16.46 8.28
CA GLY A 222 15.91 -17.11 9.45
C GLY A 222 15.43 -18.54 9.23
N VAL A 223 15.34 -19.01 7.99
CA VAL A 223 15.02 -20.41 7.64
C VAL A 223 16.28 -21.22 7.35
N LEU A 224 17.34 -20.59 6.83
CA LEU A 224 18.59 -21.27 6.45
C LEU A 224 19.61 -21.36 7.59
N LEU A 225 19.43 -20.60 8.68
CA LEU A 225 20.27 -20.62 9.89
C LEU A 225 19.48 -21.11 11.10
#